data_AF-A0A349R0I9-F1
#
_entry.id   AF-A0A349R0I9-F1
#
_cell.length_a   1.000
_cell.length_b   1.000
_cell.length_c   1.000
_cell.angle_alpha   90.00
_cell.angle_beta   90.00
_cell.angle_gamma   90.00
#
_symmetry.space_group_name_H-M   'P 1'
#
loop_
_entity.id
_entity.type
_entity.pdbx_description
1 polymer ?
#
loop_
_entity_poly.entity_id
_entity_poly.type
_entity_poly.pdbx_seq_one_letter_code
_entity_poly.pdbx_strand_id
1 'polypeptide(L)'
;IAVGINPKDFITSMTIVAMAIAVIFREYITNMISGLIIMFSDQFSVGDRIKIGEYQGKIVDITLANLVVRDEDDDAVMIPNNLVFTATLVNKTSQKSNKIVVKFELPIDRSFAVAELEQYLSPLLQKNPN
;
A
#
# COMPACT_ATOMS: atom_id res chain seq x y z
N ILE A 1 32.28 48.30 0.28
CA ILE A 1 31.09 48.34 -0.60
C ILE A 1 29.90 47.92 0.27
N ALA A 2 29.29 48.87 0.96
CA ALA A 2 28.00 48.61 1.59
C ALA A 2 27.00 48.52 0.44
N VAL A 3 26.61 47.29 0.12
CA VAL A 3 25.62 47.01 -0.91
C VAL A 3 24.37 47.79 -0.52
N GLY A 4 24.01 48.82 -1.31
CA GLY A 4 22.90 49.76 -1.06
C GLY A 4 21.51 49.14 -1.21
N ILE A 5 21.38 47.85 -0.88
CA ILE A 5 20.14 47.09 -0.93
C ILE A 5 19.47 47.21 0.42
N ASN A 6 18.17 47.48 0.42
CA ASN A 6 17.38 47.52 1.65
C ASN A 6 17.41 46.12 2.32
N PRO A 7 17.74 46.00 3.61
CA PRO A 7 17.74 44.72 4.31
C PRO A 7 16.41 43.95 4.17
N LYS A 8 15.28 44.65 4.02
CA LYS A 8 13.96 44.04 3.77
C LYS A 8 13.91 43.35 2.41
N ASP A 9 14.33 44.03 1.35
CA ASP A 9 14.32 43.49 -0.02
C ASP A 9 15.25 42.28 -0.14
N PHE A 10 16.40 42.34 0.54
CA PHE A 10 17.32 41.21 0.64
C PHE A 10 16.66 39.97 1.27
N ILE A 11 16.02 40.13 2.44
CA ILE A 11 15.30 39.04 3.12
C ILE A 11 14.18 38.51 2.24
N THR A 12 13.38 39.38 1.62
CA THR A 12 12.29 38.97 0.73
C THR A 12 12.80 38.11 -0.42
N SER A 13 13.90 38.50 -1.07
CA SER A 13 14.50 37.70 -2.15
C SER A 13 14.99 36.32 -1.66
N MET A 14 15.61 36.26 -0.48
CA MET A 14 16.04 34.99 0.12
C MET A 14 14.85 34.09 0.48
N THR A 15 13.75 34.63 0.99
CA THR A 15 12.54 33.86 1.30
C THR A 15 11.95 33.21 0.06
N ILE A 16 11.90 33.93 -1.06
CA ILE A 16 11.39 33.40 -2.33
C ILE A 16 12.26 32.23 -2.79
N VAL A 17 13.59 32.39 -2.74
CA VAL A 17 14.55 31.32 -3.12
C VAL A 17 14.40 30.11 -2.19
N ALA A 18 14.32 30.33 -0.87
CA ALA A 18 14.14 29.26 0.10
C ALA A 18 12.84 28.49 -0.12
N MET A 19 11.74 29.19 -0.45
CA MET A 19 10.47 28.57 -0.78
C MET A 19 10.57 27.72 -2.06
N ALA A 20 11.22 28.22 -3.10
CA ALA A 20 11.43 27.46 -4.34
C ALA A 20 12.20 26.16 -4.08
N ILE A 21 13.27 26.21 -3.28
CA ILE A 21 14.02 25.02 -2.86
C ILE A 21 13.12 24.06 -2.08
N ALA A 22 12.34 24.56 -1.12
CA ALA A 22 11.43 23.73 -0.32
C ALA A 22 10.38 23.00 -1.19
N VAL A 23 9.83 23.67 -2.21
CA VAL A 23 8.88 23.07 -3.14
C VAL A 23 9.50 21.93 -3.94
N ILE A 24 10.73 22.11 -4.42
CA ILE A 24 11.48 21.07 -5.16
C ILE A 24 11.76 19.86 -4.25
N PHE A 25 12.17 20.10 -3.00
CA PHE A 25 12.55 19.04 -2.07
C PHE A 25 11.36 18.35 -1.39
N ARG A 26 10.17 18.93 -1.45
CA ARG A 26 8.96 18.44 -0.77
C ARG A 26 8.71 16.95 -1.03
N GLU A 27 8.88 16.51 -2.27
CA GLU A 27 8.63 15.13 -2.67
C GLU A 27 9.64 14.14 -2.05
N TYR A 28 10.92 14.51 -2.03
CA TYR A 28 11.98 13.70 -1.41
C TYR A 28 11.78 13.57 0.10
N ILE A 29 11.45 14.67 0.77
CA ILE A 29 11.17 14.68 2.21
C ILE A 29 9.92 13.86 2.52
N THR A 30 8.89 13.95 1.69
CA THR A 30 7.65 13.19 1.87
C THR A 30 7.92 11.69 1.74
N ASN A 31 8.63 11.25 0.70
CA ASN A 31 9.01 9.85 0.53
C ASN A 31 9.88 9.34 1.69
N MET A 32 10.83 10.16 2.17
CA MET A 32 11.66 9.85 3.32
C MET A 32 10.86 9.62 4.60
N ILE A 33 9.95 10.55 4.93
CA ILE A 33 9.10 10.44 6.12
C ILE A 33 8.16 9.23 5.99
N SER A 34 7.56 9.03 4.82
CA SER A 34 6.73 7.86 4.53
C SER A 34 7.50 6.55 4.73
N GLY A 35 8.74 6.47 4.23
CA GLY A 35 9.63 5.32 4.42
C GLY A 35 9.88 5.04 5.90
N LEU A 36 10.26 6.07 6.67
CA LEU A 36 10.47 5.93 8.11
C LEU A 36 9.20 5.45 8.83
N ILE A 37 8.04 6.02 8.52
CA ILE A 37 6.76 5.58 9.11
C ILE A 37 6.51 4.12 8.80
N ILE A 38 6.70 3.69 7.56
CA ILE A 38 6.52 2.29 7.14
C ILE A 38 7.45 1.39 7.96
N MET A 39 8.73 1.72 8.03
CA MET A 39 9.75 0.96 8.76
C MET A 39 9.46 0.84 10.26
N PHE A 40 8.83 1.86 10.86
CA PHE A 40 8.41 1.84 12.26
C PHE A 40 6.98 1.36 12.49
N SER A 41 6.23 1.05 11.43
CA SER A 41 4.86 0.56 11.53
C SER A 41 4.79 -0.95 11.35
N ASP A 42 3.99 -1.63 12.16
CA ASP A 42 3.75 -3.07 12.03
C ASP A 42 2.61 -3.40 11.02
N GLN A 43 2.29 -2.49 10.09
CA GLN A 43 1.16 -2.68 9.17
C GLN A 43 1.46 -3.67 8.03
N PHE A 44 2.72 -3.72 7.59
CA PHE A 44 3.23 -4.69 6.63
C PHE A 44 4.75 -4.77 6.75
N SER A 45 5.32 -5.95 6.51
CA SER A 45 6.74 -6.22 6.66
C SER A 45 7.34 -6.82 5.39
N VAL A 46 8.68 -6.79 5.29
CA VAL A 46 9.39 -7.53 4.26
C VAL A 46 8.92 -8.99 4.29
N GLY A 47 8.48 -9.49 3.14
CA GLY A 47 7.89 -10.81 3.01
C GLY A 47 6.38 -10.82 2.77
N ASP A 48 5.67 -9.74 3.06
CA ASP A 48 4.23 -9.66 2.82
C ASP A 48 3.91 -9.53 1.33
N ARG A 49 2.79 -10.14 0.91
CA ARG A 49 2.19 -9.91 -0.39
C ARG A 49 1.20 -8.75 -0.29
N ILE A 50 1.43 -7.73 -1.10
CA ILE A 50 0.61 -6.53 -1.12
C ILE A 50 0.17 -6.21 -2.55
N LYS A 51 -0.89 -5.40 -2.65
CA LYS A 51 -1.28 -4.71 -3.87
C LYS A 51 -1.40 -3.22 -3.58
N ILE A 52 -0.69 -2.39 -4.33
CA ILE A 52 -0.73 -0.92 -4.25
C ILE A 52 -1.10 -0.39 -5.63
N GLY A 53 -2.32 0.13 -5.76
CA GLY A 53 -2.86 0.53 -7.07
C GLY A 53 -2.88 -0.66 -8.03
N GLU A 54 -2.18 -0.53 -9.16
CA GLU A 54 -2.05 -1.58 -10.19
C GLU A 54 -0.90 -2.56 -9.91
N TYR A 55 0.07 -2.19 -9.06
CA TYR A 55 1.22 -3.03 -8.75
C TYR A 55 0.88 -4.06 -7.69
N GLN A 56 1.29 -5.31 -7.90
CA GLN A 56 1.11 -6.39 -6.95
C GLN A 56 2.36 -7.25 -6.86
N GLY A 57 2.64 -7.78 -5.67
CA GLY A 57 3.78 -8.65 -5.47
C GLY A 57 4.15 -8.81 -4.01
N LYS A 58 5.34 -9.36 -3.78
CA LYS A 58 5.91 -9.56 -2.45
C LYS A 58 6.91 -8.46 -2.12
N ILE A 59 6.82 -7.89 -0.93
CA ILE A 59 7.80 -6.90 -0.44
C ILE A 59 9.15 -7.61 -0.26
N VAL A 60 10.17 -7.13 -0.95
CA VAL A 60 11.54 -7.63 -0.86
C VAL A 60 12.39 -6.73 0.03
N ASP A 61 12.20 -5.42 -0.06
CA ASP A 61 12.95 -4.45 0.71
C ASP A 61 12.16 -3.15 0.92
N ILE A 62 12.48 -2.43 1.99
CA ILE A 62 11.89 -1.13 2.32
C ILE A 62 13.04 -0.16 2.51
N THR A 63 13.25 0.70 1.51
CA THR A 63 14.27 1.73 1.55
C THR A 63 13.68 3.05 2.04
N LEU A 64 14.54 4.05 2.26
CA LEU A 64 14.11 5.37 2.70
C LEU A 64 13.17 6.07 1.72
N ALA A 65 13.37 5.86 0.41
CA ALA A 65 12.58 6.54 -0.62
C ALA A 65 11.56 5.62 -1.33
N ASN A 66 11.88 4.33 -1.44
CA ASN A 66 11.10 3.36 -2.21
C ASN A 66 10.84 2.06 -1.45
N LEU A 67 9.69 1.48 -1.71
CA LEU A 67 9.32 0.11 -1.41
C LEU A 67 9.68 -0.77 -2.62
N VAL A 68 10.49 -1.81 -2.41
CA VAL A 68 10.87 -2.75 -3.45
C VAL A 68 9.95 -3.95 -3.39
N VAL A 69 9.15 -4.12 -4.44
CA VAL A 69 8.20 -5.22 -4.58
C VAL A 69 8.66 -6.10 -5.72
N ARG A 70 8.58 -7.41 -5.53
CA ARG A 70 8.79 -8.39 -6.57
C ARG A 70 7.46 -8.93 -7.05
N ASP A 71 7.17 -8.77 -8.32
CA ASP A 71 5.92 -9.24 -8.90
C ASP A 71 5.93 -10.76 -9.16
N GLU A 72 4.89 -11.26 -9.84
CA GLU A 72 4.76 -12.69 -10.16
C GLU A 72 5.73 -13.14 -11.26
N ASP A 73 6.28 -12.20 -12.04
CA ASP A 73 7.24 -12.43 -13.13
C ASP A 73 8.70 -12.33 -12.62
N ASP A 74 8.90 -12.20 -11.30
CA ASP A 74 10.20 -12.01 -10.61
C ASP A 74 10.87 -10.65 -10.87
N ASP A 75 10.16 -9.70 -11.49
CA ASP A 75 10.64 -8.36 -11.75
C ASP A 75 10.62 -7.48 -10.49
N ALA A 76 11.63 -6.62 -10.34
CA ALA A 76 11.75 -5.69 -9.21
C ALA A 76 11.06 -4.35 -9.52
N VAL A 77 9.91 -4.12 -8.90
CA VAL A 77 9.12 -2.91 -8.98
C VAL A 77 9.48 -1.96 -7.82
N MET A 78 9.98 -0.78 -8.16
CA MET A 78 10.29 0.27 -7.18
C MET A 78 9.10 1.22 -7.05
N ILE A 79 8.45 1.22 -5.89
CA ILE A 79 7.27 2.04 -5.60
C ILE A 79 7.67 3.16 -4.65
N PRO A 80 7.44 4.44 -4.97
CA PRO A 80 7.69 5.54 -4.05
C PRO A 80 6.91 5.36 -2.74
N ASN A 81 7.57 5.57 -1.60
CA ASN A 81 6.98 5.34 -0.29
C ASN A 81 5.73 6.21 -0.04
N ASN A 82 5.65 7.42 -0.62
CA ASN A 82 4.47 8.27 -0.49
C ASN A 82 3.22 7.68 -1.18
N LEU A 83 3.40 6.82 -2.18
CA LEU A 83 2.30 6.19 -2.89
C LEU A 83 1.52 5.24 -1.97
N VAL A 84 2.21 4.65 -0.99
CA VAL A 84 1.62 3.76 0.02
C VAL A 84 0.53 4.45 0.84
N PHE A 85 0.68 5.76 1.09
CA PHE A 85 -0.27 6.54 1.89
C PHE A 85 -1.34 7.26 1.05
N THR A 86 -1.13 7.39 -0.26
CA THR A 86 -2.03 8.11 -1.17
C THR A 86 -2.88 7.17 -2.01
N ALA A 87 -2.43 5.93 -2.22
CA ALA A 87 -3.16 4.89 -2.94
C ALA A 87 -3.81 3.89 -1.97
N THR A 88 -4.79 3.13 -2.46
CA THR A 88 -5.37 2.01 -1.71
C THR A 88 -4.34 0.86 -1.63
N LEU A 89 -3.96 0.50 -0.40
CA LEU A 89 -3.12 -0.66 -0.11
C LEU A 89 -3.98 -1.84 0.35
N VAL A 90 -3.78 -3.01 -0.27
CA VAL A 90 -4.41 -4.27 0.14
C VAL A 90 -3.31 -5.24 0.58
N ASN A 91 -3.24 -5.55 1.87
CA ASN A 91 -2.36 -6.60 2.38
C ASN A 91 -3.06 -7.97 2.22
N LYS A 92 -2.49 -8.83 1.36
CA LYS A 92 -3.01 -10.18 1.10
C LYS A 92 -2.49 -11.22 2.10
N THR A 93 -1.38 -10.94 2.79
CA THR A 93 -0.76 -11.84 3.79
C THR A 93 -1.37 -11.68 5.19
N SER A 94 -1.88 -10.51 5.54
CA SER A 94 -2.44 -10.24 6.89
C SER A 94 -3.69 -11.07 7.22
N GLN A 95 -4.31 -11.73 6.23
CA GLN A 95 -5.43 -12.65 6.45
C GLN A 95 -4.94 -13.98 7.05
N LYS A 96 -5.00 -14.09 8.38
CA LYS A 96 -4.81 -15.36 9.12
C LYS A 96 -5.92 -16.41 8.86
N SER A 97 -6.96 -16.09 8.09
CA SER A 97 -8.00 -17.04 7.68
C SER A 97 -8.03 -17.17 6.15
N ASN A 98 -7.86 -18.40 5.66
CA ASN A 98 -8.08 -18.72 4.26
C ASN A 98 -9.58 -18.61 3.97
N LYS A 99 -10.03 -17.48 3.40
CA LYS A 99 -11.40 -17.36 2.93
C LYS A 99 -11.54 -18.11 1.60
N ILE A 100 -12.13 -19.30 1.65
CA ILE A 100 -12.47 -20.08 0.45
C ILE A 100 -13.85 -19.63 -0.04
N VAL A 101 -13.94 -19.18 -1.30
CA VAL A 101 -15.21 -18.84 -1.95
C VAL A 101 -15.49 -19.87 -3.03
N VAL A 102 -16.45 -20.77 -2.77
CA VAL A 102 -16.92 -21.74 -3.77
C VAL A 102 -18.16 -21.16 -4.46
N LYS A 103 -18.07 -20.93 -5.77
CA LYS A 103 -19.23 -20.58 -6.60
C LYS A 103 -19.71 -21.85 -7.29
N PHE A 104 -20.99 -22.16 -7.13
CA PHE A 104 -21.64 -23.28 -7.81
C PHE A 104 -23.02 -22.85 -8.30
N GLU A 105 -23.50 -23.51 -9.35
CA GLU A 105 -24.81 -23.25 -9.96
C GLU A 105 -25.79 -24.35 -9.52
N LEU A 106 -27.03 -23.96 -9.24
CA LEU A 106 -28.10 -24.89 -8.87
C LEU A 106 -29.05 -25.11 -10.07
N PRO A 107 -29.44 -26.36 -10.35
CA PRO A 107 -30.48 -26.65 -11.34
C PRO A 107 -31.80 -25.96 -10.97
N ILE A 108 -32.41 -25.25 -11.93
CA ILE A 108 -33.67 -24.50 -11.73
C ILE A 108 -34.89 -25.44 -11.72
N ASP A 109 -34.74 -26.65 -12.24
CA ASP A 109 -35.78 -27.68 -12.32
C ASP A 109 -36.11 -28.34 -10.97
N ARG A 110 -35.32 -28.06 -9.92
CA ARG A 110 -35.58 -28.51 -8.55
C ARG A 110 -35.70 -27.33 -7.60
N SER A 111 -36.79 -27.30 -6.83
CA SER A 111 -36.98 -26.34 -5.74
C SER A 111 -36.05 -26.70 -4.59
N PHE A 112 -34.89 -26.07 -4.53
CA PHE A 112 -34.00 -26.16 -3.37
C PHE A 112 -34.38 -25.11 -2.34
N ALA A 113 -34.77 -25.54 -1.14
CA ALA A 113 -34.87 -24.64 0.00
C ALA A 113 -33.44 -24.23 0.40
N VAL A 114 -33.06 -22.98 0.14
CA VAL A 114 -31.72 -22.44 0.45
C VAL A 114 -31.35 -22.70 1.92
N ALA A 115 -32.33 -22.64 2.82
CA ALA A 115 -32.16 -22.92 4.25
C ALA A 115 -31.72 -24.37 4.54
N GLU A 116 -32.22 -25.37 3.82
CA GLU A 116 -31.83 -26.78 4.03
C GLU A 116 -30.41 -27.04 3.52
N LEU A 117 -30.04 -26.43 2.39
CA LEU A 117 -28.68 -26.50 1.86
C LEU A 117 -27.67 -25.87 2.82
N GLU A 118 -28.01 -24.71 3.40
CA GLU A 118 -27.15 -24.04 4.39
C GLU A 118 -26.97 -24.90 5.65
N GLN A 119 -28.04 -25.54 6.12
CA GLN A 119 -28.02 -26.39 7.30
C GLN A 119 -27.21 -27.69 7.08
N TYR A 120 -27.17 -28.19 5.84
CA TYR A 120 -26.35 -29.34 5.46
C TYR A 120 -24.88 -29.00 5.23
N LEU A 121 -24.59 -27.88 4.55
CA LEU A 121 -23.22 -27.50 4.17
C LEU A 121 -22.43 -26.88 5.33
N SER A 122 -23.08 -26.12 6.22
CA SER A 122 -22.42 -25.49 7.37
C SER A 122 -21.62 -26.45 8.24
N PRO A 123 -22.16 -27.59 8.71
CA PRO A 123 -21.40 -28.55 9.52
C PRO A 123 -20.30 -29.27 8.72
N LEU A 124 -20.47 -29.47 7.41
CA LEU A 124 -19.45 -30.12 6.57
C LEU A 124 -18.23 -29.23 6.34
N LEU A 125 -18.45 -27.93 6.14
CA LEU A 125 -17.39 -26.94 5.99
C LEU A 125 -16.64 -26.69 7.31
N GLN A 126 -17.35 -26.69 8.44
CA GLN A 126 -16.72 -26.59 9.76
C GLN A 126 -15.86 -27.82 10.11
N LYS A 127 -16.21 -29.00 9.58
CA LYS A 127 -15.50 -30.25 9.84
C LYS A 127 -14.20 -30.41 9.01
N ASN A 128 -14.04 -29.68 7.91
CA ASN A 128 -12.85 -29.73 7.04
C ASN A 128 -12.32 -28.32 6.71
N PRO A 129 -11.52 -27.71 7.61
CA PRO A 129 -11.10 -26.30 7.50
C PRO A 129 -9.91 -26.02 6.56
N ASN A 130 -9.57 -26.92 5.63
CA ASN A 130 -8.36 -26.78 4.78
C ASN A 130 -8.61 -25.95 3.52
#